data_AF-A0A1R0GTT3-F1
#
_entry.id   AF-A0A1R0GTT3-F1
#
_cell.length_a   1.000
_cell.length_b   1.000
_cell.length_c   1.000
_cell.angle_alpha   90.00
_cell.angle_beta   90.00
_cell.angle_gamma   90.00
#
_symmetry.space_group_name_H-M   'P 1'
#
loop_
_entity.id
_entity.type
_entity.pdbx_description
1 polymer ?
#
loop_
_entity_poly.entity_id
_entity_poly.type
_entity_poly.pdbx_seq_one_letter_code
_entity_poly.pdbx_strand_id
1 'polypeptide(L)'
;MELASKEKSVNSKDPEKLRLLMNRNEKYYVECDIPIEWRKIRIGLKKTPNNKAPDTDQISSEIWKIVQDEEAPGSNFAKIEI
;
A
#
# COMPACT_ATOMS: atom_id res chain seq x y z
N MET A 1 36.69 24.63 0.90
CA MET A 1 36.73 23.36 1.63
C MET A 1 35.34 23.17 2.23
N GLU A 2 34.63 22.19 1.70
CA GLU A 2 33.20 21.94 1.88
C GLU A 2 32.92 21.38 3.29
N LEU A 3 32.07 22.05 4.06
CA LEU A 3 31.53 21.50 5.31
C LEU A 3 30.37 20.58 4.94
N ALA A 4 30.67 19.30 4.73
CA ALA A 4 29.65 18.27 4.58
C ALA A 4 28.83 18.18 5.87
N SER A 5 27.60 18.70 5.83
CA SER A 5 26.58 18.47 6.85
C SER A 5 26.35 16.98 7.00
N LYS A 6 26.86 16.43 8.10
CA LYS A 6 26.60 15.06 8.52
C LYS A 6 25.14 14.99 8.95
N GLU A 7 24.24 14.70 8.02
CA GLU A 7 22.87 14.25 8.32
C GLU A 7 22.99 13.04 9.26
N LYS A 8 22.78 13.28 10.56
CA LYS A 8 22.69 12.20 11.55
C LYS A 8 21.43 11.42 11.18
N SER A 9 21.63 10.26 10.55
CA SER A 9 20.60 9.26 10.36
C SER A 9 19.99 8.92 11.72
N VAL A 10 18.85 9.53 12.03
CA VAL A 10 17.96 9.14 13.12
C VAL A 10 17.16 7.93 12.65
N ASN A 11 17.87 6.85 12.30
CA ASN A 11 17.29 5.53 12.17
C ASN A 11 17.90 4.64 13.24
N SER A 12 17.81 5.10 14.49
CA SER A 12 18.13 4.25 15.64
C SER A 12 16.97 3.28 15.79
N LYS A 13 17.22 2.01 15.43
CA LYS A 13 16.37 0.85 15.74
C LYS A 13 16.43 0.57 17.25
N ASP A 14 16.17 1.59 18.05
CA ASP A 14 16.22 1.53 19.50
C ASP A 14 15.02 0.72 19.98
N PRO A 15 15.25 -0.44 20.61
CA PRO A 15 14.17 -1.32 21.05
C PRO A 15 13.25 -0.64 22.07
N GLU A 16 13.75 0.30 22.89
CA GLU A 16 12.91 1.03 23.85
C GLU A 16 12.02 2.05 23.15
N LYS A 17 12.49 2.70 22.08
CA LYS A 17 11.63 3.58 21.27
C LYS A 17 10.53 2.79 20.56
N LEU A 18 10.84 1.59 20.07
CA LEU A 18 9.83 0.69 19.50
C LEU A 18 8.84 0.22 20.57
N ARG A 19 9.33 -0.09 21.78
CA ARG A 19 8.49 -0.50 22.92
C ARG A 19 7.51 0.59 23.35
N LEU A 20 7.95 1.85 23.35
CA LEU A 20 7.09 3.01 23.64
C LEU A 20 6.03 3.25 22.55
N LEU A 21 6.31 2.90 21.29
CA LEU A 21 5.33 2.96 20.20
C LEU A 21 4.30 1.83 20.32
N MET A 22 4.73 0.61 20.65
CA MET A 22 3.85 -0.54 20.86
C MET A 22 3.02 -0.47 22.14
N ASN A 23 3.44 0.33 23.12
CA ASN A 23 2.70 0.56 24.37
C ASN A 23 1.72 1.75 24.28
N ARG A 24 1.53 2.33 23.08
CA ARG A 24 0.36 3.18 22.85
C ARG A 24 -0.85 2.27 22.77
N ASN A 25 -1.93 2.63 23.47
CA ASN A 25 -3.24 2.01 23.29
C ASN A 25 -3.61 2.11 21.80
N GLU A 26 -3.34 1.05 21.05
CA GLU A 26 -3.67 0.97 19.64
C GLU A 26 -5.17 1.09 19.55
N LYS A 27 -5.63 2.20 18.97
CA LYS A 27 -7.05 2.37 18.69
C LYS A 27 -7.40 1.29 17.67
N TYR A 28 -8.30 0.40 18.06
CA TYR A 28 -8.83 -0.58 17.15
C TYR A 28 -9.51 0.13 15.98
N TYR A 29 -9.05 -0.18 14.76
CA TYR A 29 -9.57 0.38 13.53
C TYR A 29 -10.68 -0.53 13.02
N VAL A 30 -11.92 -0.28 13.46
CA VAL A 30 -13.11 -1.04 13.06
C VAL A 30 -13.32 -1.07 11.55
N GLU A 31 -12.76 -0.09 10.83
CA GLU A 31 -12.77 -0.05 9.37
C GLU A 31 -12.03 -1.21 8.72
N CYS A 32 -11.08 -1.85 9.43
CA CYS A 32 -10.34 -3.02 8.95
C CYS A 32 -11.21 -4.29 8.93
N ASP A 33 -12.25 -4.36 9.75
CA ASP A 33 -13.21 -5.48 9.75
C ASP A 33 -14.24 -5.38 8.63
N ILE A 34 -14.37 -4.19 8.02
CA ILE A 34 -15.37 -3.96 6.99
C ILE A 34 -14.86 -4.64 5.72
N PRO A 35 -15.55 -5.67 5.21
CA PRO A 35 -15.15 -6.32 3.97
C PRO A 35 -15.12 -5.30 2.84
N ILE A 36 -14.00 -5.24 2.13
CA ILE A 36 -13.86 -4.31 1.02
C ILE A 36 -14.72 -4.77 -0.15
N GLU A 37 -15.56 -3.88 -0.66
CA GLU A 37 -16.39 -4.16 -1.83
C GLU A 37 -15.56 -4.08 -3.11
N TRP A 38 -15.77 -5.03 -4.04
CA TRP A 38 -15.15 -5.03 -5.37
C TRP A 38 -15.36 -3.71 -6.13
N ARG A 39 -16.52 -3.08 -5.95
CA ARG A 39 -16.83 -1.77 -6.51
C ARG A 39 -15.86 -0.69 -6.04
N LYS A 40 -15.52 -0.66 -4.75
CA LYS A 40 -14.58 0.30 -4.16
C LYS A 40 -13.17 0.07 -4.69
N ILE A 41 -12.77 -1.20 -4.85
CA ILE A 41 -11.49 -1.57 -5.48
C ILE A 41 -11.42 -1.00 -6.89
N ARG A 42 -12.41 -1.25 -7.76
CA ARG A 42 -12.43 -0.71 -9.12
C ARG A 42 -12.38 0.81 -9.18
N ILE A 43 -13.10 1.50 -8.30
CA ILE A 43 -13.07 2.97 -8.23
C ILE A 43 -11.67 3.45 -7.85
N GLY A 44 -11.03 2.80 -6.88
CA GLY A 44 -9.63 3.09 -6.50
C GLY A 44 -8.68 2.88 -7.67
N LEU A 45 -8.79 1.75 -8.37
CA LEU A 45 -7.95 1.44 -9.52
C LEU A 45 -8.09 2.45 -10.67
N LYS A 46 -9.31 2.92 -10.95
CA LYS A 46 -9.57 3.94 -11.98
C LYS A 46 -9.07 5.33 -11.61
N LYS A 47 -9.00 5.64 -10.31
CA LYS A 47 -8.48 6.92 -9.79
C LYS A 47 -6.95 6.95 -9.76
N THR A 48 -6.30 5.80 -9.66
CA THR A 48 -4.84 5.71 -9.68
C THR A 48 -4.34 6.00 -11.10
N PRO A 49 -3.50 7.02 -11.30
CA PRO A 49 -2.92 7.30 -12.60
C PRO A 49 -2.03 6.13 -13.07
N ASN A 50 -2.39 5.53 -14.20
CA ASN A 50 -1.70 4.38 -14.82
C ASN A 50 -0.42 4.79 -15.58
N ASN A 51 0.38 5.69 -15.00
CA ASN A 51 1.64 6.17 -15.58
C ASN A 51 2.83 5.87 -14.66
N LYS A 52 2.83 4.70 -14.02
CA LYS A 52 3.98 4.27 -13.21
C LYS A 52 5.10 3.82 -14.13
N ALA A 53 6.33 4.21 -13.79
CA ALA A 53 7.51 3.74 -14.48
C ALA A 53 7.59 2.19 -14.38
N PRO A 54 8.02 1.51 -15.45
CA PRO A 54 8.04 0.04 -15.52
C PRO A 54 8.84 -0.64 -14.38
N ASP A 55 9.77 0.09 -13.75
CA ASP A 55 10.69 -0.44 -12.75
C ASP A 55 10.15 -0.50 -11.31
N THR A 56 8.95 0.00 -11.00
CA THR A 56 8.50 0.11 -9.59
C THR A 56 7.69 -1.10 -9.11
N ASP A 57 6.73 -1.58 -9.90
CA ASP A 57 5.74 -2.56 -9.40
C ASP A 57 5.74 -3.90 -10.16
N GLN A 58 6.49 -4.03 -11.27
CA GLN A 58 6.46 -5.17 -12.22
C GLN A 58 5.08 -5.55 -12.79
N ILE A 59 4.00 -4.97 -12.29
CA ILE A 59 2.63 -5.14 -12.78
C ILE A 59 2.51 -4.38 -14.09
N SER A 60 2.32 -5.13 -15.17
CA SER A 60 2.06 -4.58 -16.50
C SER A 60 0.76 -3.78 -16.51
N SER A 61 0.77 -2.67 -17.25
CA SER A 61 -0.38 -1.76 -17.41
C SER A 61 -1.63 -2.47 -17.95
N GLU A 62 -1.45 -3.59 -18.62
CA GLU A 62 -2.45 -4.44 -19.24
C GLU A 62 -3.22 -5.23 -18.18
N ILE A 63 -2.54 -5.73 -17.13
CA ILE A 63 -3.19 -6.36 -15.98
C ILE A 63 -4.08 -5.33 -15.28
N TRP A 64 -3.60 -4.10 -15.11
CA TRP A 64 -4.39 -3.02 -14.51
C TRP A 64 -5.68 -2.74 -15.28
N LYS A 65 -5.58 -2.67 -16.62
CA LYS A 65 -6.73 -2.48 -17.52
C LYS A 65 -7.75 -3.62 -17.43
N ILE A 66 -7.30 -4.86 -17.30
CA ILE A 66 -8.20 -6.02 -17.17
C ILE A 66 -9.00 -5.92 -15.87
N VAL A 67 -8.34 -5.64 -14.75
CA VAL A 67 -8.98 -5.64 -13.42
C VAL A 67 -9.96 -4.47 -13.24
N GLN A 68 -9.65 -3.27 -13.79
CA GLN A 68 -10.54 -2.11 -13.67
C GLN A 68 -11.88 -2.28 -14.42
N ASP A 69 -11.91 -3.11 -15.47
CA ASP A 69 -13.08 -3.31 -16.33
C ASP A 69 -13.91 -4.51 -15.88
N GLU A 70 -13.41 -5.30 -14.94
CA GLU A 70 -14.04 -6.52 -14.46
C GLU A 70 -15.23 -6.24 -13.53
N GLU A 71 -16.46 -6.59 -13.91
CA GLU A 71 -17.64 -6.23 -13.12
C GLU A 71 -17.74 -6.91 -11.75
N ALA A 72 -17.19 -8.13 -11.65
CA ALA A 72 -17.12 -8.97 -10.46
C ALA A 72 -15.75 -9.67 -10.41
N PRO A 73 -15.26 -10.13 -9.24
CA PRO A 73 -13.96 -10.77 -9.12
C PRO A 73 -13.98 -12.23 -9.61
N GLY A 74 -13.87 -12.43 -10.92
CA GLY A 74 -13.83 -13.74 -11.58
C GLY A 74 -12.44 -14.14 -12.09
N SER A 75 -11.57 -13.19 -12.37
CA SER A 75 -10.22 -13.39 -12.86
C SER A 75 -9.32 -13.91 -11.74
N ASN A 76 -8.25 -14.62 -12.13
CA ASN A 76 -7.25 -15.07 -11.15
C ASN A 76 -6.50 -13.91 -10.48
N PHE A 77 -6.61 -12.69 -11.01
CA PHE A 77 -6.07 -11.46 -10.41
C PHE A 77 -6.98 -10.86 -9.34
N ALA A 78 -8.27 -11.21 -9.38
CA ALA A 78 -9.29 -10.70 -8.47
C ALA A 78 -9.54 -11.62 -7.25
N LYS A 79 -8.96 -12.82 -7.26
CA LYS A 79 -8.99 -13.73 -6.10
C LYS A 79 -8.02 -13.23 -5.04
N ILE A 80 -8.58 -12.76 -3.94
CA ILE A 80 -7.85 -12.53 -2.69
C ILE A 80 -8.11 -13.77 -1.84
N GLU A 81 -7.16 -14.69 -1.75
CA GLU A 81 -7.18 -15.71 -0.69
C GLU A 81 -6.76 -15.00 0.60
N ILE A 82 -7.67 -14.95 1.57
CA ILE A 82 -7.43 -14.44 2.93
C ILE A 82 -7.24 -15.63 3.85
#